data_AF-A0A5D4MA53-F1
#
_entry.id   AF-A0A5D4MA53-F1
#
_cell.length_a   1.000
_cell.length_b   1.000
_cell.length_c   1.000
_cell.angle_alpha   90.00
_cell.angle_beta   90.00
_cell.angle_gamma   90.00
#
_symmetry.space_group_name_H-M   'P 1'
#
loop_
_entity.id
_entity.type
_entity.pdbx_description
1 polymer ?
#
loop_
_entity_poly.entity_id
_entity_poly.type
_entity_poly.pdbx_seq_one_letter_code
_entity_poly.pdbx_strand_id
1 'polypeptide(L)'
;MNNKRIQDAVHNHIGEGRVFSEREENELLTKIENNQTLRPKRRWFPELLGWGLAGAAILLLLGIIGSQTGILPFSADRQPERLDTSLLKEEEIHGLENMTEEERTHFLNRQPKAYQADTVEDALKALPFHLKLPKKLPFEAGFVVNQINDWHFESNTDGKDISVDFRATNDREVILIQALDFEQEFLGEGNQSESPLEDVVLNKGIPAELKIRDKEGEILFKTKEGTQITIVFIYQDDKYNTSKVLIDLANQMIE
;
A
#
# COMPACT_ATOMS: atom_id res chain seq x y z
N MET A 1 5.18 -40.83 10.38
CA MET A 1 5.63 -39.82 9.40
C MET A 1 7.10 -39.54 9.69
N ASN A 2 7.96 -39.54 8.67
CA ASN A 2 9.42 -39.61 8.79
C ASN A 2 10.05 -38.38 9.49
N ASN A 3 10.77 -38.61 10.59
CA ASN A 3 11.54 -37.61 11.37
C ASN A 3 12.55 -36.78 10.55
N LYS A 4 12.93 -37.25 9.35
CA LYS A 4 13.83 -36.52 8.44
C LYS A 4 13.29 -35.14 8.02
N ARG A 5 11.99 -35.03 7.74
CA ARG A 5 11.41 -33.76 7.23
C ARG A 5 11.36 -32.64 8.26
N ILE A 6 11.37 -32.97 9.55
CA ILE A 6 11.34 -31.99 10.65
C ILE A 6 12.78 -31.51 10.94
N GLN A 7 13.76 -32.42 10.90
CA GLN A 7 15.17 -32.06 11.05
C GLN A 7 15.67 -31.15 9.91
N ASP A 8 15.24 -31.40 8.67
CA ASP A 8 15.58 -30.55 7.51
C ASP A 8 14.98 -29.13 7.63
N ALA A 9 13.82 -28.97 8.28
CA ALA A 9 13.18 -27.68 8.48
C ALA A 9 13.88 -26.83 9.57
N VAL A 10 14.43 -27.47 10.59
CA VAL A 10 15.21 -26.80 11.66
C VAL A 10 16.56 -26.31 11.13
N HIS A 11 17.20 -27.08 10.24
CA HIS A 11 18.49 -26.69 9.66
C HIS A 11 18.39 -25.56 8.61
N ASN A 12 17.30 -25.50 7.85
CA ASN A 12 17.14 -24.49 6.79
C ASN A 12 16.78 -23.07 7.29
N HIS A 13 16.41 -22.88 8.56
CA HIS A 13 15.93 -21.59 9.06
C HIS A 13 16.97 -20.73 9.78
N ILE A 14 18.16 -21.27 10.13
CA ILE A 14 19.09 -20.57 11.06
C ILE A 14 20.56 -20.56 10.57
N GLY A 15 20.83 -20.99 9.32
CA GLY A 15 22.16 -20.94 8.72
C GLY A 15 23.08 -22.11 9.13
N GLU A 16 23.92 -22.55 8.20
CA GLU A 16 24.80 -23.71 8.37
C GLU A 16 25.82 -23.48 9.50
N GLY A 17 25.82 -24.34 10.53
CA GLY A 17 26.94 -24.46 11.48
C GLY A 17 26.62 -24.48 12.98
N ARG A 18 25.35 -24.32 13.41
CA ARG A 18 25.00 -24.51 14.84
C ARG A 18 24.64 -25.97 15.14
N VAL A 19 25.34 -26.57 16.10
CA VAL A 19 25.00 -27.87 16.68
C VAL A 19 24.21 -27.61 17.96
N PHE A 20 22.93 -28.00 17.97
CA PHE A 20 22.07 -27.88 19.15
C PHE A 20 22.42 -28.94 20.20
N SER A 21 22.18 -28.62 21.47
CA SER A 21 22.14 -29.64 22.50
C SER A 21 20.84 -30.45 22.42
N GLU A 22 20.85 -31.73 22.80
CA GLU A 22 19.65 -32.60 22.80
C GLU A 22 18.47 -32.00 23.59
N ARG A 23 18.76 -31.10 24.54
CA ARG A 23 17.77 -30.41 25.35
C ARG A 23 17.04 -29.31 24.57
N GLU A 24 17.76 -28.55 23.76
CA GLU A 24 17.19 -27.49 22.92
C GLU A 24 16.36 -28.06 21.77
N GLU A 25 16.80 -29.17 21.17
CA GLU A 25 16.05 -29.86 20.11
C GLU A 25 14.69 -30.36 20.64
N ASN A 26 14.66 -30.92 21.85
CA ASN A 26 13.41 -31.36 22.49
C ASN A 26 12.46 -30.21 22.87
N GLU A 27 12.99 -29.05 23.27
CA GLU A 27 12.17 -27.85 23.53
C GLU A 27 11.56 -27.27 22.25
N LEU A 28 12.27 -27.34 21.12
CA LEU A 28 11.75 -26.91 19.82
C LEU A 28 10.69 -27.87 19.29
N LEU A 29 10.92 -29.18 19.41
CA LEU A 29 9.94 -30.19 18.98
C LEU A 29 8.64 -30.10 19.79
N THR A 30 8.73 -29.91 21.10
CA THR A 30 7.53 -29.75 21.96
C THR A 30 6.75 -28.45 21.69
N LYS A 31 7.43 -27.36 21.29
CA LYS A 31 6.76 -26.12 20.84
C LYS A 31 6.04 -26.29 19.51
N ILE A 32 6.60 -27.06 18.58
CA ILE A 32 5.99 -27.37 17.28
C ILE A 32 4.78 -28.31 17.45
N GLU A 33 4.89 -29.31 18.32
CA GLU A 33 3.83 -30.28 18.59
C GLU A 33 2.62 -29.64 19.31
N ASN A 34 2.85 -28.71 20.25
CA ASN A 34 1.78 -27.99 20.94
C ASN A 34 1.05 -26.95 20.08
N ASN A 35 1.65 -26.45 19.00
CA ASN A 35 1.00 -25.49 18.09
C ASN A 35 0.13 -26.16 17.01
N GLN A 36 0.13 -27.50 16.90
CA GLN A 36 -0.69 -28.21 15.91
C GLN A 36 -2.03 -28.73 16.42
N THR A 37 -2.35 -28.57 17.72
CA THR A 37 -3.63 -28.96 18.28
C THR A 37 -4.43 -27.75 18.72
N LEU A 38 -5.31 -27.26 17.84
CA LEU A 38 -6.68 -26.75 18.10
C LEU A 38 -7.15 -25.86 16.95
N ARG A 39 -7.92 -26.42 16.01
CA ARG A 39 -9.31 -25.96 15.78
C ARG A 39 -10.10 -26.93 14.87
N PRO A 40 -11.42 -27.05 15.10
CA PRO A 40 -12.20 -28.23 14.74
C PRO A 40 -12.88 -28.15 13.37
N LYS A 41 -13.01 -29.32 12.72
CA LYS A 41 -13.97 -29.59 11.65
C LYS A 41 -15.40 -29.35 12.14
N ARG A 42 -16.17 -28.47 11.48
CA ARG A 42 -17.63 -28.47 11.53
C ARG A 42 -18.20 -28.78 10.15
N ARG A 43 -18.67 -30.02 10.00
CA ARG A 43 -19.60 -30.45 8.95
C ARG A 43 -21.00 -29.95 9.35
N TRP A 44 -21.74 -29.37 8.40
CA TRP A 44 -23.19 -29.26 8.50
C TRP A 44 -23.80 -29.42 7.09
N PHE A 45 -24.48 -30.55 6.89
CA PHE A 45 -25.54 -30.80 5.92
C PHE A 45 -26.37 -31.95 6.54
N PRO A 46 -27.71 -31.93 6.42
CA PRO A 46 -28.30 -32.42 5.18
C PRO A 46 -29.56 -31.67 4.70
N GLU A 47 -29.71 -31.71 3.37
CA GLU A 47 -30.93 -31.98 2.59
C GLU A 47 -32.29 -31.41 3.05
N LEU A 48 -32.83 -30.53 2.21
CA LEU A 48 -34.21 -30.64 1.72
C LEU A 48 -34.30 -30.07 0.29
N LEU A 49 -34.14 -30.97 -0.67
CA LEU A 49 -34.54 -30.82 -2.07
C LEU A 49 -36.05 -31.02 -2.15
N GLY A 50 -36.76 -30.08 -2.79
CA GLY A 50 -38.21 -30.15 -2.91
C GLY A 50 -38.78 -29.11 -3.89
N TRP A 51 -38.55 -29.33 -5.19
CA TRP A 51 -39.51 -29.15 -6.32
C TRP A 51 -40.55 -28.03 -6.16
N GLY A 52 -40.66 -27.02 -7.01
CA GLY A 52 -40.31 -26.89 -8.41
C GLY A 52 -41.23 -25.82 -9.03
N LEU A 53 -40.87 -25.33 -10.22
CA LEU A 53 -41.79 -24.72 -11.18
C LEU A 53 -42.67 -23.55 -10.66
N ALA A 54 -42.08 -22.36 -10.58
CA ALA A 54 -42.85 -21.12 -10.71
C ALA A 54 -41.98 -20.00 -11.33
N GLY A 55 -42.12 -19.84 -12.66
CA GLY A 55 -41.89 -18.62 -13.44
C GLY A 55 -40.49 -17.99 -13.41
N ALA A 56 -39.65 -18.04 -14.44
CA ALA A 56 -39.97 -17.74 -15.85
C ALA A 56 -40.99 -16.61 -16.03
N ALA A 57 -40.92 -15.54 -15.22
CA ALA A 57 -41.70 -14.32 -15.45
C ALA A 57 -41.22 -13.07 -14.68
N ILE A 58 -39.91 -12.78 -14.54
CA ILE A 58 -39.45 -11.41 -14.17
C ILE A 58 -38.19 -11.05 -14.98
N LEU A 59 -38.30 -11.15 -16.31
CA LEU A 59 -37.38 -10.53 -17.29
C LEU A 59 -38.17 -9.66 -18.29
N LEU A 60 -39.31 -9.12 -17.85
CA LEU A 60 -40.13 -8.12 -18.56
C LEU A 60 -40.57 -7.00 -17.58
N LEU A 61 -39.61 -6.47 -16.81
CA LEU A 61 -39.72 -5.15 -16.15
C LEU A 61 -38.61 -4.20 -16.64
N LEU A 62 -38.16 -4.40 -17.88
CA LEU A 62 -37.51 -3.38 -18.70
C LEU A 62 -38.51 -2.98 -19.77
N GLY A 63 -39.25 -1.90 -19.51
CA GLY A 63 -40.31 -1.48 -20.42
C GLY A 63 -41.08 -0.23 -19.99
N ILE A 64 -40.37 0.88 -19.77
CA ILE A 64 -40.81 2.25 -20.08
C ILE A 64 -42.11 2.73 -19.39
N ILE A 65 -42.00 3.41 -18.24
CA ILE A 65 -42.83 4.59 -17.91
C ILE A 65 -42.02 5.59 -17.06
N GLY A 66 -41.81 6.80 -17.60
CA GLY A 66 -41.74 8.09 -16.88
C GLY A 66 -40.49 8.34 -16.03
N SER A 67 -39.48 9.06 -16.52
CA SER A 67 -39.39 10.53 -16.48
C SER A 67 -40.01 11.16 -15.22
N GLN A 68 -39.14 11.78 -14.40
CA GLN A 68 -39.45 12.67 -13.26
C GLN A 68 -39.75 12.02 -11.91
N THR A 69 -38.73 11.46 -11.27
CA THR A 69 -38.50 11.66 -9.84
C THR A 69 -37.00 11.77 -9.59
N GLY A 70 -36.60 12.87 -8.94
CA GLY A 70 -35.21 13.11 -8.58
C GLY A 70 -34.70 12.16 -7.49
N ILE A 71 -33.39 12.21 -7.34
CA ILE A 71 -32.63 11.82 -6.14
C ILE A 71 -32.42 10.30 -6.03
N LEU A 72 -31.47 9.79 -6.82
CA LEU A 72 -30.39 9.02 -6.22
C LEU A 72 -29.13 9.89 -6.36
N PRO A 73 -28.59 10.46 -5.27
CA PRO A 73 -27.24 10.97 -5.33
C PRO A 73 -26.37 9.73 -5.44
N PHE A 74 -25.78 9.49 -6.61
CA PHE A 74 -24.52 8.77 -6.62
C PHE A 74 -23.57 9.69 -5.85
N SER A 75 -23.42 9.44 -4.54
CA SER A 75 -22.42 10.10 -3.72
C SER A 75 -21.08 9.80 -4.36
N ALA A 76 -20.55 10.79 -5.07
CA ALA A 76 -19.22 10.80 -5.68
C ALA A 76 -18.08 10.89 -4.63
N ASP A 77 -18.38 10.60 -3.36
CA ASP A 77 -17.49 10.79 -2.21
C ASP A 77 -17.09 9.46 -1.54
N ARG A 78 -17.42 8.31 -2.13
CA ARG A 78 -16.97 7.03 -1.58
C ARG A 78 -15.75 6.55 -2.35
N GLN A 79 -14.59 6.55 -1.67
CA GLN A 79 -13.39 5.88 -2.19
C GLN A 79 -13.71 4.41 -2.50
N PRO A 80 -13.12 3.85 -3.57
CA PRO A 80 -13.31 2.46 -3.91
C PRO A 80 -12.76 1.54 -2.80
N GLU A 81 -13.27 0.31 -2.72
CA GLU A 81 -12.82 -0.65 -1.69
C GLU A 81 -11.39 -1.17 -1.98
N ARG A 82 -10.96 -1.09 -3.24
CA ARG A 82 -9.65 -1.49 -3.78
C ARG A 82 -9.22 -0.48 -4.85
N LEU A 83 -7.98 -0.58 -5.33
CA LEU A 83 -7.52 0.24 -6.44
C LEU A 83 -8.46 0.09 -7.66
N ASP A 84 -9.06 1.20 -8.10
CA ASP A 84 -9.89 1.24 -9.31
C ASP A 84 -9.00 1.49 -10.53
N THR A 85 -8.77 0.45 -11.31
CA THR A 85 -7.92 0.50 -12.50
C THR A 85 -8.65 0.96 -13.76
N SER A 86 -9.94 1.30 -13.69
CA SER A 86 -10.74 1.66 -14.87
C SER A 86 -10.26 2.92 -15.59
N LEU A 87 -9.55 3.81 -14.88
CA LEU A 87 -8.94 5.03 -15.39
C LEU A 87 -7.41 4.96 -15.41
N LEU A 88 -6.84 3.79 -15.17
CA LEU A 88 -5.40 3.60 -15.05
C LEU A 88 -4.87 2.73 -16.20
N LYS A 89 -3.64 3.01 -16.62
CA LYS A 89 -2.91 2.20 -17.59
C LYS A 89 -1.82 1.41 -16.86
N GLU A 90 -1.87 0.09 -16.96
CA GLU A 90 -0.80 -0.78 -16.45
C GLU A 90 0.49 -0.54 -17.26
N GLU A 91 1.61 -0.39 -16.56
CA GLU A 91 2.92 -0.19 -17.16
C GLU A 91 3.49 -1.52 -17.65
N GLU A 92 3.99 -1.54 -18.89
CA GLU A 92 4.60 -2.73 -19.47
C GLU A 92 6.01 -2.93 -18.91
N ILE A 93 6.27 -4.11 -18.36
CA ILE A 93 7.61 -4.48 -17.88
C ILE A 93 8.44 -4.97 -19.09
N HIS A 94 9.45 -4.19 -19.45
CA HIS A 94 10.41 -4.51 -20.51
C HIS A 94 11.63 -5.28 -19.98
N GLY A 95 12.39 -5.94 -20.87
CA GLY A 95 13.66 -6.58 -20.48
C GLY A 95 13.52 -8.03 -20.00
N LEU A 96 12.35 -8.64 -20.20
CA LEU A 96 12.05 -10.02 -19.80
C LEU A 96 12.26 -11.02 -20.95
N GLU A 97 12.83 -10.61 -22.08
CA GLU A 97 12.88 -11.39 -23.32
C GLU A 97 13.83 -12.58 -23.23
N ASN A 98 14.83 -12.51 -22.33
CA ASN A 98 15.84 -13.56 -22.15
C ASN A 98 15.52 -14.53 -20.99
N MET A 99 14.39 -14.35 -20.29
CA MET A 99 13.98 -15.22 -19.18
C MET A 99 13.19 -16.42 -19.69
N THR A 100 13.31 -17.55 -19.00
CA THR A 100 12.35 -18.67 -19.17
C THR A 100 10.95 -18.25 -18.68
N GLU A 101 9.91 -18.96 -19.10
CA GLU A 101 8.52 -18.66 -18.70
C GLU A 101 8.34 -18.81 -17.18
N GLU A 102 8.98 -19.81 -16.59
CA GLU A 102 8.97 -20.02 -15.14
C GLU A 102 9.66 -18.87 -14.39
N GLU A 103 10.84 -18.44 -14.85
CA GLU A 103 11.56 -17.30 -14.27
C GLU A 103 10.78 -16.00 -14.41
N ARG A 104 10.19 -15.75 -15.58
CA ARG A 104 9.35 -14.60 -15.85
C ARG A 104 8.13 -14.58 -14.93
N THR A 105 7.41 -15.68 -14.83
CA THR A 105 6.22 -15.79 -13.96
C THR A 105 6.59 -15.55 -12.50
N HIS A 106 7.70 -16.15 -12.05
CA HIS A 106 8.20 -15.96 -10.70
C HIS A 106 8.66 -14.53 -10.43
N PHE A 107 9.27 -13.86 -11.41
CA PHE A 107 9.64 -12.45 -11.32
C PHE A 107 8.41 -11.56 -11.22
N LEU A 108 7.45 -11.71 -12.15
CA LEU A 108 6.24 -10.89 -12.22
C LEU A 108 5.39 -11.01 -10.95
N ASN A 109 5.29 -12.20 -10.36
CA ASN A 109 4.54 -12.41 -9.12
C ASN A 109 5.19 -11.76 -7.88
N ARG A 110 6.45 -11.31 -7.97
CA ARG A 110 7.17 -10.66 -6.87
C ARG A 110 7.25 -9.14 -7.01
N GLN A 111 6.91 -8.60 -8.18
CA GLN A 111 6.91 -7.16 -8.41
C GLN A 111 5.53 -6.58 -8.13
N PRO A 112 5.43 -5.33 -7.64
CA PRO A 112 4.17 -4.62 -7.67
C PRO A 112 3.71 -4.43 -9.10
N LYS A 113 2.39 -4.39 -9.32
CA LYS A 113 1.84 -3.91 -10.59
C LYS A 113 1.88 -2.40 -10.58
N ALA A 114 2.54 -1.83 -11.58
CA ALA A 114 2.66 -0.40 -11.75
C ALA A 114 1.56 0.11 -12.67
N TYR A 115 0.94 1.22 -12.30
CA TYR A 115 -0.10 1.88 -13.05
C TYR A 115 0.20 3.37 -13.18
N GLN A 116 -0.23 3.94 -14.31
CA GLN A 116 -0.18 5.38 -14.59
C GLN A 116 -1.60 5.91 -14.76
N ALA A 117 -1.84 7.12 -14.26
CA ALA A 117 -3.07 7.86 -14.51
C ALA A 117 -2.78 9.05 -15.42
N ASP A 118 -3.75 9.44 -16.26
CA ASP A 118 -3.61 10.59 -17.16
C ASP A 118 -3.62 11.93 -16.39
N THR A 119 -4.31 11.97 -15.25
CA THR A 119 -4.43 13.16 -14.40
C THR A 119 -4.25 12.83 -12.92
N VAL A 120 -3.91 13.85 -12.12
CA VAL A 120 -3.85 13.74 -10.66
C VAL A 120 -5.23 13.40 -10.09
N GLU A 121 -6.29 13.97 -10.65
CA GLU A 121 -7.67 13.71 -10.21
C GLU A 121 -8.07 12.24 -10.45
N ASP A 122 -7.67 11.65 -11.57
CA ASP A 122 -7.95 10.24 -11.86
C ASP A 122 -7.16 9.33 -10.92
N ALA A 123 -5.88 9.66 -10.66
CA ALA A 123 -5.07 8.96 -9.67
C ALA A 123 -5.74 9.00 -8.29
N LEU A 124 -6.14 10.17 -7.80
CA LEU A 124 -6.73 10.34 -6.46
C LEU A 124 -8.10 9.65 -6.31
N LYS A 125 -8.89 9.55 -7.38
CA LYS A 125 -10.17 8.81 -7.37
C LYS A 125 -10.00 7.29 -7.40
N ALA A 126 -8.87 6.82 -7.93
CA ALA A 126 -8.60 5.40 -8.02
C ALA A 126 -8.16 4.78 -6.69
N LEU A 127 -7.61 5.57 -5.77
CA LEU A 127 -7.02 5.08 -4.52
C LEU A 127 -8.09 4.54 -3.56
N PRO A 128 -7.83 3.44 -2.83
CA PRO A 128 -8.75 2.92 -1.83
C PRO A 128 -8.76 3.69 -0.49
N PHE A 129 -8.03 4.81 -0.42
CA PHE A 129 -7.88 5.66 0.76
C PHE A 129 -7.95 7.14 0.37
N HIS A 130 -8.28 8.00 1.33
CA HIS A 130 -8.36 9.43 1.05
C HIS A 130 -6.96 10.04 1.07
N LEU A 131 -6.61 10.73 0.00
CA LEU A 131 -5.39 11.51 -0.09
C LEU A 131 -5.71 12.89 -0.66
N LYS A 132 -5.12 13.91 -0.03
CA LYS A 132 -5.24 15.29 -0.46
C LYS A 132 -3.85 15.84 -0.67
N LEU A 133 -3.61 16.43 -1.84
CA LEU A 133 -2.34 17.09 -2.13
C LEU A 133 -2.35 18.56 -1.68
N PRO A 134 -1.18 19.13 -1.32
CA PRO A 134 -1.05 20.55 -1.03
C PRO A 134 -1.46 21.41 -2.23
N LYS A 135 -2.18 22.51 -1.98
CA LYS A 135 -2.60 23.44 -3.04
C LYS A 135 -1.69 24.65 -3.16
N LYS A 136 -1.05 25.04 -2.06
CA LYS A 136 -0.13 26.18 -2.01
C LYS A 136 1.28 25.65 -1.93
N LEU A 137 1.98 25.70 -3.07
CA LEU A 137 3.38 25.30 -3.17
C LEU A 137 4.31 26.50 -2.94
N PRO A 138 5.55 26.28 -2.47
CA PRO A 138 6.56 27.33 -2.28
C PRO A 138 7.16 27.85 -3.61
N PHE A 139 6.73 27.32 -4.75
CA PHE A 139 7.08 27.74 -6.11
C PHE A 139 5.92 27.45 -7.07
N GLU A 140 5.95 28.06 -8.26
CA GLU A 140 4.93 27.86 -9.29
C GLU A 140 5.12 26.50 -9.98
N ALA A 141 4.27 25.54 -9.62
CA ALA A 141 4.18 24.22 -10.25
C ALA A 141 2.82 23.59 -9.96
N GLY A 142 2.49 22.55 -10.72
CA GLY A 142 1.41 21.59 -10.41
C GLY A 142 2.01 20.23 -10.07
N PHE A 143 1.23 19.41 -9.36
CA PHE A 143 1.59 18.00 -9.20
C PHE A 143 1.31 17.23 -10.49
N VAL A 144 2.15 16.25 -10.75
CA VAL A 144 1.89 15.11 -11.64
C VAL A 144 1.93 13.84 -10.81
N VAL A 145 1.15 12.84 -11.22
CA VAL A 145 1.32 11.48 -10.70
C VAL A 145 2.52 10.86 -11.42
N ASN A 146 3.45 10.30 -10.65
CA ASN A 146 4.55 9.53 -11.22
C ASN A 146 4.09 8.10 -11.47
N GLN A 147 3.59 7.44 -10.42
CA GLN A 147 3.27 6.01 -10.45
C GLN A 147 2.32 5.65 -9.30
N ILE A 148 1.46 4.67 -9.55
CA ILE A 148 0.65 3.97 -8.54
C ILE A 148 1.10 2.50 -8.55
N ASN A 149 1.42 1.95 -7.39
CA ASN A 149 1.86 0.57 -7.24
C ASN A 149 0.85 -0.23 -6.43
N ASP A 150 0.43 -1.36 -6.99
CA ASP A 150 -0.38 -2.37 -6.32
C ASP A 150 0.51 -3.54 -5.89
N TRP A 151 0.84 -3.56 -4.61
CA TRP A 151 1.79 -4.50 -4.03
C TRP A 151 1.09 -5.82 -3.69
N HIS A 152 1.49 -6.89 -4.37
CA HIS A 152 0.92 -8.22 -4.15
C HIS A 152 1.80 -9.03 -3.17
N PHE A 153 2.01 -8.52 -1.95
CA PHE A 153 2.69 -9.31 -0.93
C PHE A 153 1.86 -10.55 -0.57
N GLU A 154 2.51 -11.67 -0.20
CA GLU A 154 1.76 -12.84 0.30
C GLU A 154 0.93 -12.51 1.56
N SER A 155 1.33 -11.47 2.30
CA SER A 155 0.61 -10.91 3.44
C SER A 155 -0.58 -10.03 3.05
N ASN A 156 -0.65 -9.55 1.80
CA ASN A 156 -1.72 -8.68 1.30
C ASN A 156 -3.00 -9.50 1.05
N THR A 157 -3.78 -9.70 2.10
CA THR A 157 -5.01 -10.53 2.04
C THR A 157 -6.26 -9.76 1.61
N ASP A 158 -6.23 -8.42 1.68
CA ASP A 158 -7.38 -7.57 1.36
C ASP A 158 -7.26 -6.89 -0.02
N GLY A 159 -6.06 -6.87 -0.61
CA GLY A 159 -5.76 -6.26 -1.91
C GLY A 159 -5.62 -4.75 -1.82
N LYS A 160 -5.07 -4.23 -0.71
CA LYS A 160 -5.02 -2.80 -0.40
C LYS A 160 -3.63 -2.23 -0.17
N ASP A 161 -2.58 -3.05 -0.27
CA ASP A 161 -1.21 -2.55 -0.17
C ASP A 161 -0.88 -1.72 -1.42
N ILE A 162 -1.29 -0.46 -1.39
CA ILE A 162 -1.14 0.50 -2.50
C ILE A 162 -0.12 1.55 -2.07
N SER A 163 0.79 1.90 -2.98
CA SER A 163 1.58 3.14 -2.86
C SER A 163 1.37 4.03 -4.07
N VAL A 164 1.49 5.35 -3.86
CA VAL A 164 1.38 6.33 -4.93
C VAL A 164 2.38 7.45 -4.72
N ASP A 165 3.02 7.85 -5.82
CA ASP A 165 4.02 8.91 -5.84
C ASP A 165 3.52 10.09 -6.68
N PHE A 166 3.56 11.29 -6.10
CA PHE A 166 3.30 12.55 -6.78
C PHE A 166 4.56 13.41 -6.80
N ARG A 167 4.74 14.17 -7.87
CA ARG A 167 5.85 15.10 -8.03
C ARG A 167 5.37 16.46 -8.48
N ALA A 168 5.86 17.50 -7.84
CA ALA A 168 5.82 18.87 -8.35
C ALA A 168 7.26 19.35 -8.51
N THR A 169 7.60 19.91 -9.66
CA THR A 169 8.98 20.32 -9.94
C THR A 169 8.97 21.60 -10.76
N ASN A 170 9.99 22.41 -10.55
CA ASN A 170 10.51 23.29 -11.58
C ASN A 170 11.99 22.95 -11.80
N ASP A 171 12.72 23.76 -12.56
CA ASP A 171 14.13 23.50 -12.89
C ASP A 171 15.07 23.47 -11.67
N ARG A 172 14.64 23.96 -10.50
CA ARG A 172 15.49 24.17 -9.31
C ARG A 172 14.97 23.52 -8.04
N GLU A 173 13.68 23.29 -7.96
CA GLU A 173 12.97 22.82 -6.79
C GLU A 173 12.10 21.61 -7.13
N VAL A 174 12.06 20.65 -6.21
CA VAL A 174 11.27 19.42 -6.35
C VAL A 174 10.54 19.15 -5.03
N ILE A 175 9.26 18.84 -5.13
CA ILE A 175 8.47 18.23 -4.06
C ILE A 175 8.08 16.83 -4.53
N LEU A 176 8.38 15.82 -3.71
CA LEU A 176 7.93 14.45 -3.88
C LEU A 176 6.99 14.12 -2.72
N ILE A 177 5.85 13.54 -3.02
CA ILE A 177 4.90 13.04 -2.02
C ILE A 177 4.71 11.56 -2.30
N GLN A 178 5.02 10.73 -1.33
CA GLN A 178 4.72 9.31 -1.34
C GLN A 178 3.66 9.01 -0.30
N ALA A 179 2.62 8.28 -0.68
CA ALA A 179 1.63 7.74 0.23
C ALA A 179 1.63 6.21 0.16
N LEU A 180 1.64 5.54 1.31
CA LEU A 180 1.57 4.08 1.45
C LEU A 180 0.42 3.70 2.37
N ASP A 181 -0.43 2.78 1.91
CA ASP A 181 -1.58 2.27 2.69
C ASP A 181 -1.33 0.88 3.29
N PHE A 182 -0.11 0.63 3.75
CA PHE A 182 0.27 -0.61 4.40
C PHE A 182 1.40 -0.39 5.40
N GLU A 183 1.55 -1.30 6.35
CA GLU A 183 2.65 -1.25 7.31
C GLU A 183 3.95 -1.68 6.62
N GLN A 184 4.92 -0.77 6.54
CA GLN A 184 6.26 -1.10 6.09
C GLN A 184 7.15 -1.29 7.31
N GLU A 185 7.52 -2.54 7.60
CA GLU A 185 8.66 -2.80 8.49
C GLU A 185 9.94 -2.41 7.73
N PHE A 186 10.46 -1.22 8.02
CA PHE A 186 11.80 -0.86 7.58
C PHE A 186 12.79 -1.77 8.31
N LEU A 187 13.27 -2.80 7.60
CA LEU A 187 14.38 -3.62 8.05
C LEU A 187 15.65 -2.75 8.09
N GLY A 188 15.85 -2.06 9.21
CA GLY A 188 17.07 -1.40 9.65
C GLY A 188 17.69 -0.43 8.65
N GLU A 189 17.53 0.87 8.90
CA GLU A 189 18.47 1.86 8.37
C GLU A 189 19.88 1.54 8.92
N GLY A 190 20.65 0.76 8.16
CA GLY A 190 22.06 0.58 8.38
C GLY A 190 22.77 1.92 8.19
N ASN A 191 22.98 2.66 9.28
CA ASN A 191 23.90 3.79 9.41
C ASN A 191 23.90 4.78 8.23
N GLN A 192 22.76 5.38 7.88
CA GLN A 192 22.72 6.45 6.88
C GLN A 192 22.34 7.83 7.48
N SER A 193 23.41 8.60 7.72
CA SER A 193 23.46 10.07 7.88
C SER A 193 22.99 10.66 9.23
N GLU A 194 23.94 11.37 9.87
CA GLU A 194 23.90 12.08 11.16
C GLU A 194 22.97 13.32 11.21
N SER A 195 21.94 13.39 10.36
CA SER A 195 20.95 14.46 10.49
C SER A 195 20.05 14.16 11.70
N PRO A 196 19.91 15.09 12.66
CA PRO A 196 18.99 14.90 13.78
C PRO A 196 17.56 14.73 13.24
N LEU A 197 16.89 13.68 13.71
CA LEU A 197 15.45 13.53 13.59
C LEU A 197 14.81 14.46 14.63
N GLU A 198 13.88 15.29 14.18
CA GLU A 198 13.11 16.19 15.04
C GLU A 198 11.64 15.75 15.05
N ASP A 199 11.11 15.46 16.24
CA ASP A 199 9.69 15.20 16.43
C ASP A 199 8.91 16.52 16.38
N VAL A 200 7.96 16.64 15.46
CA VAL A 200 7.07 17.79 15.34
C VAL A 200 5.60 17.38 15.45
N VAL A 201 4.75 18.32 15.83
CA VAL A 201 3.31 18.09 15.91
C VAL A 201 2.62 18.92 14.83
N LEU A 202 1.98 18.21 13.90
CA LEU A 202 1.17 18.79 12.85
C LEU A 202 -0.22 19.19 13.37
N ASN A 203 -0.99 19.84 12.51
CA ASN A 203 -2.37 20.19 12.77
C ASN A 203 -3.17 18.98 13.27
N LYS A 204 -4.13 19.27 14.16
CA LYS A 204 -4.95 18.25 14.84
C LYS A 204 -4.17 17.28 15.73
N GLY A 205 -2.92 17.60 16.09
CA GLY A 205 -2.14 16.81 17.03
C GLY A 205 -1.52 15.56 16.41
N ILE A 206 -1.38 15.52 15.08
CA ILE A 206 -0.76 14.39 14.39
C ILE A 206 0.77 14.47 14.58
N PRO A 207 1.40 13.45 15.18
CA PRO A 207 2.86 13.41 15.28
C PRO A 207 3.49 13.21 13.91
N ALA A 208 4.65 13.84 13.70
CA ALA A 208 5.44 13.70 12.49
C ALA A 208 6.93 13.74 12.80
N GLU A 209 7.71 13.06 11.96
CA GLU A 209 9.18 13.04 12.04
C GLU A 209 9.73 13.94 10.95
N LEU A 210 10.59 14.89 11.31
CA LEU A 210 11.22 15.85 10.41
C LEU A 210 12.72 15.58 10.33
N LYS A 211 13.25 15.47 9.11
CA LYS A 211 14.67 15.31 8.82
C LYS A 211 15.13 16.44 7.91
N ILE A 212 16.04 17.29 8.36
CA ILE A 212 16.58 18.41 7.58
C ILE A 212 18.04 18.14 7.19
N ARG A 213 18.35 18.38 5.92
CA ARG A 213 19.69 18.37 5.31
C ARG A 213 19.90 19.71 4.60
N ASP A 214 21.10 19.94 4.05
CA ASP A 214 21.49 21.25 3.49
C ASP A 214 20.55 21.75 2.38
N LYS A 215 20.25 20.91 1.40
CA LYS A 215 19.45 21.24 0.19
C LYS A 215 18.23 20.35 0.01
N GLU A 216 17.85 19.70 1.11
CA GLU A 216 16.83 18.66 1.14
C GLU A 216 16.22 18.62 2.53
N GLY A 217 14.93 18.34 2.62
CA GLY A 217 14.32 17.89 3.86
C GLY A 217 13.19 16.93 3.58
N GLU A 218 12.84 16.18 4.62
CA GLU A 218 11.81 15.16 4.59
C GLU A 218 10.92 15.30 5.82
N ILE A 219 9.61 15.13 5.65
CA ILE A 219 8.67 14.97 6.75
C ILE A 219 7.82 13.71 6.53
N LEU A 220 7.72 12.90 7.58
CA LEU A 220 6.99 11.64 7.62
C LEU A 220 5.86 11.73 8.65
N PHE A 221 4.65 11.33 8.29
CA PHE A 221 3.53 11.23 9.22
C PHE A 221 2.51 10.18 8.80
N LYS A 222 1.63 9.77 9.72
CA LYS A 222 0.54 8.82 9.46
C LYS A 222 -0.80 9.53 9.57
N THR A 223 -1.68 9.35 8.59
CA THR A 223 -3.06 9.86 8.66
C THR A 223 -3.85 9.08 9.72
N LYS A 224 -5.04 9.60 10.09
CA LYS A 224 -5.93 8.88 11.02
C LYS A 224 -6.43 7.54 10.48
N GLU A 225 -6.48 7.42 9.15
CA GLU A 225 -6.90 6.23 8.42
C GLU A 225 -5.78 5.19 8.32
N GLY A 226 -4.55 5.57 8.66
CA GLY A 226 -3.41 4.66 8.70
C GLY A 226 -2.48 4.77 7.50
N THR A 227 -2.76 5.64 6.54
CA THR A 227 -1.88 5.90 5.40
C THR A 227 -0.62 6.64 5.86
N GLN A 228 0.55 6.11 5.56
CA GLN A 228 1.83 6.75 5.80
C GLN A 228 2.12 7.72 4.65
N ILE A 229 2.50 8.96 4.97
CA ILE A 229 2.82 10.02 4.01
C ILE A 229 4.24 10.51 4.26
N THR A 230 5.05 10.48 3.22
CA THR A 230 6.39 11.08 3.18
C THR A 230 6.38 12.23 2.20
N ILE A 231 6.84 13.41 2.63
CA ILE A 231 7.04 14.57 1.76
C ILE A 231 8.52 14.90 1.75
N VAL A 232 9.14 14.86 0.57
CA VAL A 232 10.52 15.29 0.36
C VAL A 232 10.51 16.62 -0.39
N PHE A 233 11.30 17.58 0.09
CA PHE A 233 11.51 18.87 -0.56
C PHE A 233 13.00 19.08 -0.86
N ILE A 234 13.34 19.21 -2.14
CA ILE A 234 14.70 19.45 -2.64
C ILE A 234 14.74 20.84 -3.28
N TYR A 235 15.78 21.62 -3.01
CA TYR A 235 15.94 22.96 -3.54
C TYR A 235 17.41 23.32 -3.75
N GLN A 236 17.70 24.26 -4.65
CA GLN A 236 19.07 24.74 -4.90
C GLN A 236 19.41 26.03 -4.14
N ASP A 237 18.44 26.92 -3.94
CA ASP A 237 18.65 28.26 -3.37
C ASP A 237 18.34 28.31 -1.86
N ASP A 238 19.17 28.96 -1.04
CA ASP A 238 18.99 29.13 0.43
C ASP A 238 17.85 30.10 0.82
N LYS A 239 16.84 30.24 -0.03
CA LYS A 239 15.71 31.16 0.17
C LYS A 239 14.59 30.57 1.04
N TYR A 240 14.63 29.27 1.32
CA TYR A 240 13.58 28.56 2.04
C TYR A 240 13.97 28.24 3.47
N ASN A 241 12.99 28.34 4.37
CA ASN A 241 13.04 27.63 5.63
C ASN A 241 12.39 26.26 5.40
N THR A 242 13.21 25.24 5.15
CA THR A 242 12.82 23.88 4.77
C THR A 242 11.84 23.26 5.76
N SER A 243 12.12 23.38 7.07
CA SER A 243 11.22 22.92 8.14
C SER A 243 9.83 23.55 8.01
N LYS A 244 9.75 24.88 7.86
CA LYS A 244 8.48 25.59 7.70
C LYS A 244 7.74 25.18 6.43
N VAL A 245 8.44 24.98 5.32
CA VAL A 245 7.85 24.52 4.06
C VAL A 245 7.23 23.14 4.23
N LEU A 246 7.98 22.17 4.76
CA LEU A 246 7.51 20.80 4.94
C LEU A 246 6.33 20.72 5.90
N ILE A 247 6.39 21.43 7.02
CA ILE A 247 5.27 21.49 7.99
C ILE A 247 4.03 22.12 7.35
N ASP A 248 4.17 23.20 6.56
CA ASP A 248 3.03 23.81 5.86
C ASP A 248 2.41 22.86 4.83
N LEU A 249 3.24 22.17 4.02
CA LEU A 249 2.78 21.19 3.05
C LEU A 249 2.02 20.03 3.74
N ALA A 250 2.61 19.43 4.78
CA ALA A 250 1.98 18.34 5.53
C ALA A 250 0.64 18.78 6.16
N ASN A 251 0.60 19.98 6.73
CA ASN A 251 -0.62 20.55 7.31
C ASN A 251 -1.74 20.80 6.29
N GLN A 252 -1.43 21.06 5.02
CA GLN A 252 -2.43 21.20 3.98
C GLN A 252 -3.10 19.85 3.62
N MET A 253 -2.38 18.75 3.84
CA MET A 253 -2.83 17.38 3.55
C MET A 253 -3.65 16.77 4.70
N ILE A 254 -3.55 17.34 5.91
CA ILE A 254 -4.36 16.93 7.06
C ILE A 254 -5.75 17.54 6.94
N GLU A 255 -6.77 16.66 6.91
CA GLU A 255 -8.17 17.07 7.00
C GLU A 255 -8.54 17.49 8.40
#